data_AF-A0A2N3DRZ1-F1
#
_entry.id   AF-A0A2N3DRZ1-F1
#
_cell.length_a   1.000
_cell.length_b   1.000
_cell.length_c   1.000
_cell.angle_alpha   90.00
_cell.angle_beta   90.00
_cell.angle_gamma   90.00
#
_symmetry.space_group_name_H-M   'P 1'
#
loop_
_entity.id
_entity.type
_entity.pdbx_description
1 polymer ?
#
loop_
_entity_poly.entity_id
_entity_poly.type
_entity_poly.pdbx_seq_one_letter_code
_entity_poly.pdbx_strand_id
1 'polypeptide(L)'
;MPSALDLRLDAAYDMITGPGGPIEVGTVERFGRPLPFITNAPSNIVDYIAYFCAEHGDKTFLVEGEERLSFKQFHAAARKVAAALVDGHGVR
;
A
#
# COMPACT_ATOMS: atom_id res chain seq x y z
N MET A 1 19.09 3.38 -31.77
CA MET A 1 19.64 2.30 -30.92
C MET A 1 19.64 2.82 -29.48
N PRO A 2 19.25 2.01 -28.48
CA PRO A 2 19.34 2.41 -27.09
C PRO A 2 20.79 2.67 -26.71
N SER A 3 21.01 3.70 -25.90
CA SER A 3 22.30 4.05 -25.32
C SER A 3 22.66 3.08 -24.19
N ALA A 4 23.92 3.14 -23.74
CA ALA A 4 24.34 2.39 -22.55
C ALA A 4 23.60 2.81 -21.27
N LEU A 5 23.05 4.03 -21.24
CA LEU A 5 22.23 4.50 -20.12
C LEU A 5 20.83 3.88 -20.15
N ASP A 6 20.21 3.82 -21.33
CA ASP A 6 18.87 3.23 -21.50
C ASP A 6 18.84 1.78 -21.03
N LEU A 7 19.84 0.98 -21.43
CA LEU A 7 19.95 -0.43 -21.01
C LEU A 7 20.11 -0.60 -19.49
N ARG A 8 20.78 0.35 -18.82
CA ARG A 8 20.95 0.31 -17.36
C ARG A 8 19.66 0.69 -16.64
N LEU A 9 18.91 1.64 -17.19
CA LEU A 9 17.62 2.05 -16.66
C LEU A 9 16.59 0.93 -16.82
N ASP A 10 16.52 0.29 -17.99
CA ASP A 10 15.63 -0.85 -18.25
C ASP A 10 15.91 -1.99 -17.26
N ALA A 11 17.18 -2.35 -17.07
CA ALA A 11 17.55 -3.37 -16.08
C ALA A 11 17.18 -2.96 -14.64
N ALA A 12 17.34 -1.69 -14.28
CA ALA A 12 16.94 -1.19 -12.97
C ALA A 12 15.42 -1.21 -12.77
N TYR A 13 14.65 -0.88 -13.80
CA TYR A 13 13.19 -0.98 -13.78
C TYR A 13 12.74 -2.43 -13.65
N ASP A 14 13.32 -3.36 -14.42
CA ASP A 14 12.97 -4.78 -14.35
C ASP A 14 13.22 -5.38 -12.96
N MET A 15 14.28 -4.96 -12.25
CA MET A 15 14.50 -5.39 -10.86
C MET A 15 13.42 -4.92 -9.88
N ILE A 16 12.71 -3.82 -10.20
CA ILE A 16 11.75 -3.17 -9.30
C ILE A 16 10.31 -3.56 -9.67
N THR A 17 9.98 -3.49 -10.95
CA THR A 17 8.61 -3.64 -11.49
C THR A 17 8.40 -4.93 -12.28
N GLY A 18 9.47 -5.67 -12.59
CA GLY A 18 9.37 -6.96 -13.28
C GLY A 18 8.89 -8.10 -12.35
N PRO A 19 8.73 -9.32 -12.91
CA PRO A 19 8.28 -10.49 -12.15
C PRO A 19 9.13 -10.77 -10.90
N GLY A 20 8.49 -10.91 -9.74
CA GLY A 20 9.14 -11.10 -8.44
C GLY A 20 9.75 -9.83 -7.84
N GLY A 21 9.62 -8.67 -8.49
CA GLY A 21 10.07 -7.38 -7.99
C GLY A 21 9.25 -6.88 -6.79
N PRO A 22 9.77 -5.92 -6.02
CA PRO A 22 9.09 -5.35 -4.86
C PRO A 22 7.74 -4.71 -5.19
N ILE A 23 7.57 -4.17 -6.40
CA ILE A 23 6.31 -3.62 -6.90
C ILE A 23 6.01 -4.18 -8.29
N GLU A 24 5.97 -5.52 -8.39
CA GLU A 24 5.67 -6.23 -9.63
C GLU A 24 4.43 -5.65 -10.33
N VAL A 25 4.58 -5.21 -11.57
CA VAL A 25 3.51 -4.62 -12.37
C VAL A 25 2.93 -5.67 -13.30
N GLY A 26 1.70 -6.07 -13.01
CA GLY A 26 0.84 -6.85 -13.91
C GLY A 26 -0.31 -6.02 -14.46
N THR A 27 -1.42 -6.68 -14.77
CA THR A 27 -2.61 -6.06 -15.38
C THR A 27 -3.89 -6.50 -14.68
N VAL A 28 -4.86 -5.59 -14.56
CA VAL A 28 -6.22 -5.87 -14.09
C VAL A 28 -7.26 -5.31 -15.07
N GLU A 29 -8.33 -6.07 -15.32
CA GLU A 29 -9.47 -5.59 -16.10
C GLU A 29 -10.41 -4.73 -15.24
N ARG A 30 -10.50 -3.43 -15.56
CA ARG A 30 -11.36 -2.45 -14.88
C ARG A 30 -11.86 -1.40 -15.88
N PHE A 31 -13.12 -1.00 -15.73
CA PHE A 31 -13.75 -0.01 -16.61
C PHE A 31 -13.73 -0.40 -18.10
N GLY A 32 -13.78 -1.71 -18.41
CA GLY A 32 -13.77 -2.22 -19.78
C GLY A 32 -12.41 -2.11 -20.50
N ARG A 33 -11.30 -1.96 -19.76
CA ARG A 33 -9.94 -1.95 -20.32
C ARG A 33 -8.91 -2.55 -19.35
N PRO A 34 -7.78 -3.04 -19.87
CA PRO A 34 -6.64 -3.41 -19.03
C PRO A 34 -6.00 -2.17 -18.42
N LEU A 35 -5.70 -2.22 -17.12
CA LEU A 35 -4.95 -1.22 -16.38
C LEU A 35 -3.73 -1.84 -15.70
N PRO A 36 -2.60 -1.11 -15.58
CA PRO A 36 -1.47 -1.58 -14.79
C PRO A 36 -1.86 -1.74 -13.32
N PHE A 37 -1.37 -2.80 -12.69
CA PHE A 37 -1.68 -3.12 -11.30
C PHE A 37 -0.48 -3.73 -10.59
N ILE A 38 -0.26 -3.36 -9.33
CA ILE A 38 0.81 -3.95 -8.51
C ILE A 38 0.30 -5.30 -7.98
N THR A 39 0.75 -6.41 -8.57
CA THR A 39 0.17 -7.75 -8.36
C THR A 39 0.43 -8.33 -6.98
N ASN A 40 1.54 -7.93 -6.37
CA ASN A 40 2.00 -8.41 -5.07
C ASN A 40 1.56 -7.51 -3.90
N ALA A 41 0.76 -6.46 -4.15
CA ALA A 41 0.17 -5.64 -3.10
C ALA A 41 -1.14 -6.28 -2.57
N PRO A 42 -1.49 -6.07 -1.29
CA PRO A 42 -2.82 -6.43 -0.78
C PRO A 42 -3.94 -5.87 -1.65
N SER A 43 -4.96 -6.70 -1.93
CA SER A 43 -6.01 -6.41 -2.92
C SER A 43 -7.06 -5.39 -2.45
N ASN A 44 -7.02 -4.99 -1.18
CA ASN A 44 -7.91 -3.99 -0.62
C ASN A 44 -7.16 -3.08 0.38
N ILE A 45 -7.69 -1.88 0.57
CA ILE A 45 -7.06 -0.84 1.39
C ILE A 45 -6.96 -1.22 2.88
N VAL A 46 -7.88 -2.04 3.38
CA VAL A 46 -7.91 -2.45 4.79
C VAL A 46 -6.74 -3.38 5.10
N ASP A 47 -6.54 -4.40 4.28
CA ASP A 47 -5.41 -5.32 4.40
C ASP A 47 -4.08 -4.62 4.14
N TYR A 48 -4.06 -3.68 3.20
CA TYR A 48 -2.89 -2.84 2.95
C TYR A 48 -2.48 -2.06 4.21
N ILE A 49 -3.43 -1.34 4.82
CA ILE A 49 -3.18 -0.58 6.05
C ILE A 49 -2.75 -1.51 7.18
N ALA A 50 -3.43 -2.65 7.37
CA ALA A 50 -3.09 -3.60 8.42
C ALA A 50 -1.66 -4.15 8.27
N TYR A 51 -1.27 -4.53 7.05
CA TYR A 51 0.06 -5.06 6.74
C TYR A 51 1.16 -4.03 7.07
N PHE A 52 1.10 -2.82 6.50
CA PHE A 52 2.15 -1.82 6.72
C PHE A 52 2.14 -1.25 8.14
N CYS A 53 0.98 -1.20 8.81
CA CYS A 53 0.94 -0.83 10.22
C CYS A 53 1.61 -1.87 11.12
N ALA A 54 1.51 -3.16 10.79
CA ALA A 54 2.23 -4.21 11.49
C ALA A 54 3.75 -4.14 11.21
N GLU A 55 4.13 -3.93 9.94
CA GLU A 55 5.54 -3.85 9.53
C GLU A 55 6.28 -2.64 10.16
N HIS A 56 5.60 -1.50 10.32
CA HIS A 56 6.21 -0.27 10.81
C HIS A 56 5.84 0.10 12.24
N GLY A 57 4.98 -0.67 12.90
CA GLY A 57 4.58 -0.64 14.32
C GLY A 57 4.89 0.65 15.09
N ASP A 58 6.11 0.75 15.60
CA ASP A 58 6.57 1.82 16.50
C ASP A 58 7.02 3.12 15.80
N LYS A 59 7.20 3.11 14.48
CA LYS A 59 7.57 4.30 13.71
C LYS A 59 6.42 5.32 13.75
N THR A 60 6.77 6.60 13.78
CA THR A 60 5.82 7.71 13.63
C THR A 60 5.08 7.61 12.30
N PHE A 61 3.75 7.69 12.35
CA PHE A 61 2.87 7.69 11.19
C PHE A 61 2.13 9.02 11.02
N LEU A 62 1.42 9.47 12.06
CA LEU A 62 0.62 10.69 12.02
C LEU A 62 1.25 11.78 12.89
N VAL A 63 1.26 12.99 12.36
CA VAL A 63 1.91 14.19 12.94
C VAL A 63 0.90 15.32 12.92
N GLU A 64 0.51 15.80 14.10
CA GLU A 64 -0.34 16.99 14.27
C GLU A 64 0.29 17.91 15.32
N GLY A 65 0.94 18.99 14.91
CA GLY A 65 1.69 19.85 15.83
C GLY A 65 2.78 19.09 16.58
N GLU A 66 2.65 18.98 17.90
CA GLU A 66 3.53 18.19 18.78
C GLU A 66 3.07 16.72 18.94
N GLU A 67 1.84 16.38 18.53
CA GLU A 67 1.30 15.03 18.67
C GLU A 67 1.89 14.07 17.63
N ARG A 68 2.30 12.89 18.10
CA ARG A 68 2.86 11.82 17.27
C ARG A 68 2.13 10.53 17.58
N LEU A 69 1.50 9.95 16.57
CA LEU A 69 0.99 8.59 16.63
C LEU A 69 1.88 7.66 15.82
N SER A 70 2.26 6.55 16.41
CA SER A 70 2.90 5.44 15.71
C SER A 70 1.90 4.69 14.83
N PHE A 71 2.40 3.93 13.85
CA PHE A 71 1.57 3.05 13.00
C PHE A 71 0.63 2.16 13.82
N LYS A 72 1.14 1.54 14.91
CA LYS A 72 0.31 0.68 15.78
C LYS A 72 -0.79 1.46 16.51
N GLN A 73 -0.50 2.68 16.97
CA GLN A 73 -1.47 3.53 17.68
C GLN A 73 -2.57 4.00 16.74
N PHE A 74 -2.18 4.47 15.55
CA PHE A 74 -3.11 4.83 14.50
C PHE A 74 -4.04 3.66 14.15
N HIS A 75 -3.48 2.49 13.86
CA HIS A 75 -4.27 1.33 13.49
C HIS A 75 -5.23 0.90 14.61
N ALA A 76 -4.79 0.88 15.86
CA ALA A 76 -5.64 0.57 17.00
C ALA A 76 -6.80 1.58 17.17
N ALA A 77 -6.54 2.88 16.98
CA ALA A 77 -7.58 3.90 17.02
C ALA A 77 -8.60 3.74 15.88
N ALA A 78 -8.12 3.53 14.64
CA ALA A 78 -8.98 3.29 13.49
C ALA A 78 -9.89 2.08 13.68
N ARG A 79 -9.37 0.97 14.23
CA ARG A 79 -10.16 -0.24 14.53
C ARG A 79 -11.27 0.01 15.56
N LYS A 80 -11.01 0.85 16.57
CA LYS A 80 -12.05 1.23 17.55
C LYS A 80 -13.18 2.03 16.91
N VAL A 81 -12.84 3.01 16.07
CA VAL A 81 -13.85 3.81 15.35
C VAL A 81 -14.66 2.93 14.39
N ALA A 82 -14.00 2.02 13.66
CA ALA A 82 -14.67 1.09 12.76
C ALA A 82 -15.68 0.20 13.50
N ALA A 83 -15.30 -0.36 14.66
CA ALA A 83 -16.21 -1.16 15.47
C ALA A 83 -17.46 -0.35 15.91
N ALA A 84 -17.26 0.89 16.38
CA ALA A 84 -18.37 1.76 16.78
C ALA A 84 -19.31 2.12 15.60
N LEU A 85 -18.76 2.32 14.40
CA LEU A 85 -19.56 2.60 13.20
C LEU A 85 -20.41 1.39 12.78
N VAL A 86 -19.87 0.18 12.90
CA VAL A 86 -20.61 -1.06 12.62
C VAL A 86 -21.69 -1.29 13.68
N ASP A 87 -21.31 -1.34 14.96
CA ASP A 87 -22.20 -1.75 16.04
C ASP A 87 -23.23 -0.67 16.41
N GLY A 88 -22.81 0.61 16.40
CA GLY A 88 -23.63 1.74 16.83
C GLY A 88 -24.38 2.44 15.71
N HIS A 89 -23.88 2.37 14.47
CA HIS A 89 -24.42 3.13 13.34
C HIS A 89 -24.79 2.28 12.12
N GLY A 90 -24.57 0.95 12.16
CA GLY A 90 -25.02 0.02 11.12
C GLY A 90 -24.30 0.15 9.78
N VAL A 91 -23.10 0.73 9.75
CA VAL A 91 -22.25 0.85 8.55
C VAL A 91 -21.83 -0.54 8.07
N ARG A 92 -21.80 -0.76 6.74
CA ARG A 92 -21.47 -2.04 6.09
C ARG A 92 -20.45 -1.85 4.98
#